data_AF-A0A535XGQ4-F1
#
_entry.id   AF-A0A535XGQ4-F1
#
_cell.length_a   1.000
_cell.length_b   1.000
_cell.length_c   1.000
_cell.angle_alpha   90.00
_cell.angle_beta   90.00
_cell.angle_gamma   90.00
#
_symmetry.space_group_name_H-M   'P 1'
#
loop_
_entity.id
_entity.type
_entity.pdbx_description
1 polymer ?
#
loop_
_entity_poly.entity_id
_entity_poly.type
_entity_poly.pdbx_seq_one_letter_code
_entity_poly.pdbx_strand_id
1 'polypeptide(L)'
;MADSAAERGRALLRVTPQEIGFNPAAEYWLDVAEFESRCALADSCSNADQQAALYGQAVTFYGGDLLADCYEEWCISERERLQCLYLRALSQLLKYHSRRECTESAIDCARRILVADSLREEVHRELIQLYMASGQTASALRQYRVCEELLQRELAVAPMPETQALLVRILAANQTRSVPDARSSTSVDSMSSALAEIAHELAASMALVQQAVAACDQAQARLQKLVAI
;
A
#
# COMPACT_ATOMS: atom_id res chain seq x y z
N MET A 1 -19.51 7.41 53.25
CA MET A 1 -18.96 8.36 52.26
C MET A 1 -17.64 7.84 51.68
N ALA A 2 -17.62 6.62 51.12
CA ALA A 2 -16.41 6.02 50.53
C ALA A 2 -16.68 5.29 49.20
N ASP A 3 -17.84 5.52 48.56
CA ASP A 3 -18.31 4.75 47.39
C ASP A 3 -18.25 5.54 46.06
N SER A 4 -18.06 6.86 46.10
CA SER A 4 -18.07 7.73 44.91
C SER A 4 -16.74 7.75 44.13
N ALA A 5 -15.64 7.28 44.73
CA ALA A 5 -14.32 7.29 44.09
C ALA A 5 -14.07 6.03 43.24
N ALA A 6 -14.64 4.88 43.62
CA ALA A 6 -14.50 3.63 42.90
C ALA A 6 -15.32 3.58 41.60
N GLU A 7 -16.50 4.21 41.56
CA GLU A 7 -17.30 4.35 40.33
C GLU A 7 -16.64 5.28 39.29
N ARG A 8 -15.83 6.26 39.72
CA ARG A 8 -15.12 7.18 38.81
C ARG A 8 -14.03 6.50 37.96
N GLY A 9 -13.54 5.33 38.37
CA GLY A 9 -12.60 4.52 37.57
C GLY A 9 -13.27 3.76 36.41
N ARG A 10 -14.61 3.68 36.38
CA ARG A 10 -15.36 2.91 35.36
C ARG A 10 -16.12 3.78 34.35
N ALA A 11 -16.32 5.06 34.65
CA ALA A 11 -16.99 5.96 33.71
C ALA A 11 -16.05 6.30 32.55
N LEU A 12 -16.42 5.91 31.32
CA LEU A 12 -15.66 6.22 30.09
C LEU A 12 -15.64 7.72 29.78
N LEU A 13 -16.63 8.47 30.25
CA LEU A 13 -16.75 9.91 30.03
C LEU A 13 -16.60 10.65 31.36
N ARG A 14 -15.90 11.78 31.30
CA ARG A 14 -15.91 12.82 32.33
C ARG A 14 -16.86 13.91 31.87
N VAL A 15 -17.90 14.15 32.66
CA VAL A 15 -18.90 15.18 32.38
C VAL A 15 -18.88 16.19 33.50
N THR A 16 -18.63 17.45 33.15
CA THR A 16 -18.82 18.61 34.01
C THR A 16 -19.87 19.52 33.38
N PRO A 17 -20.40 20.53 34.11
CA PRO A 17 -21.34 21.47 33.50
C PRO A 17 -20.76 22.29 32.32
N GLN A 18 -19.44 22.34 32.16
CA GLN A 18 -18.75 23.12 31.13
C GLN A 18 -18.11 22.26 30.04
N GLU A 19 -17.82 20.99 30.33
CA GLU A 19 -17.01 20.14 29.45
C GLU A 19 -17.51 18.70 29.46
N ILE A 20 -17.43 18.07 28.29
CA ILE A 20 -17.56 16.63 28.13
C ILE A 20 -16.24 16.15 27.54
N GLY A 21 -15.64 15.16 28.18
CA GLY A 21 -14.37 14.59 27.73
C GLY A 21 -14.33 13.09 27.94
N PHE A 22 -13.42 12.45 27.24
CA PHE A 22 -13.09 11.06 27.50
C PHE A 22 -12.28 10.94 28.80
N ASN A 23 -12.48 9.86 29.56
CA ASN A 23 -11.74 9.60 30.79
C ASN A 23 -10.45 8.82 30.48
N PRO A 24 -9.26 9.45 30.43
CA PRO A 24 -8.01 8.74 30.11
C PRO A 24 -7.58 7.76 31.21
N ALA A 25 -8.20 7.80 32.39
CA ALA A 25 -7.94 6.87 33.49
C ALA A 25 -8.86 5.64 33.47
N ALA A 26 -9.84 5.58 32.56
CA ALA A 26 -10.66 4.39 32.37
C ALA A 26 -9.84 3.27 31.71
N GLU A 27 -10.32 2.03 31.83
CA GLU A 27 -9.76 0.91 31.08
C GLU A 27 -10.39 0.88 29.68
N TYR A 28 -9.58 1.14 28.64
CA TYR A 28 -9.99 1.12 27.25
C TYR A 28 -8.83 0.70 26.37
N TRP A 29 -9.17 0.28 25.15
CA TRP A 29 -8.20 -0.03 24.10
C TRP A 29 -8.37 0.98 22.97
N LEU A 30 -7.24 1.51 22.47
CA LEU A 30 -7.20 2.45 21.36
C LEU A 30 -6.11 2.01 20.40
N ASP A 31 -6.49 1.69 19.17
CA ASP A 31 -5.60 1.28 18.08
C ASP A 31 -4.48 2.28 17.82
N VAL A 32 -4.80 3.58 17.78
CA VAL A 32 -3.81 4.65 17.61
C VAL A 32 -2.78 4.64 18.73
N ALA A 33 -3.20 4.46 19.98
CA ALA A 33 -2.28 4.41 21.12
C ALA A 33 -1.37 3.16 21.06
N GLU A 34 -1.91 2.01 20.66
CA GLU A 34 -1.10 0.81 20.44
C GLU A 34 -0.10 1.01 19.30
N PHE A 35 -0.55 1.56 18.17
CA PHE A 35 0.29 1.85 17.02
C PHE A 35 1.49 2.72 17.41
N GLU A 36 1.22 3.85 18.07
CA GLU A 36 2.25 4.80 18.51
C GLU A 36 3.20 4.19 19.53
N SER A 37 2.66 3.45 20.50
CA SER A 37 3.45 2.78 21.53
C SER A 37 4.42 1.77 20.91
N ARG A 38 3.96 0.95 19.96
CA ARG A 38 4.82 -0.02 19.26
C ARG A 38 5.90 0.68 18.43
N CYS A 39 5.56 1.77 17.74
CA CYS A 39 6.54 2.58 17.03
C CYS A 39 7.60 3.16 17.97
N ALA A 40 7.20 3.72 19.11
CA ALA A 40 8.12 4.29 20.09
C ALA A 40 9.05 3.22 20.70
N LEU A 41 8.49 2.06 21.06
CA LEU A 41 9.28 0.93 21.54
C LEU A 41 10.28 0.45 20.48
N ALA A 42 9.86 0.37 19.21
CA ALA A 42 10.75 -0.01 18.11
C ALA A 42 11.89 1.00 17.91
N ASP A 43 11.59 2.31 17.96
CA ASP A 43 12.59 3.39 17.84
C ASP A 43 13.65 3.32 18.96
N SER A 44 13.26 2.87 20.15
CA SER A 44 14.16 2.69 21.30
C SER A 44 14.91 1.36 21.33
N CYS A 45 14.61 0.44 20.42
CA CYS A 45 15.15 -0.90 20.43
C CYS A 45 16.48 -0.99 19.68
N SER A 46 17.52 -1.51 20.34
CA SER A 46 18.85 -1.71 19.72
C SER A 46 18.96 -3.00 18.88
N ASN A 47 18.10 -3.99 19.15
CA ASN A 47 18.13 -5.27 18.44
C ASN A 47 17.26 -5.19 17.18
N ALA A 48 17.86 -5.40 16.01
CA ALA A 48 17.17 -5.29 14.73
C ALA A 48 15.97 -6.26 14.58
N ASP A 49 16.05 -7.47 15.12
CA ASP A 49 14.97 -8.46 15.00
C ASP A 49 13.79 -8.09 15.89
N GLN A 50 14.07 -7.62 17.11
CA GLN A 50 13.02 -7.14 18.01
C GLN A 50 12.41 -5.83 17.51
N GLN A 51 13.22 -4.92 16.98
CA GLN A 51 12.75 -3.68 16.35
C GLN A 51 11.82 -3.99 15.17
N ALA A 52 12.21 -4.91 14.29
CA ALA A 52 11.37 -5.33 13.17
C ALA A 52 10.07 -5.99 13.65
N ALA A 53 10.11 -6.83 14.69
CA ALA A 53 8.89 -7.42 15.26
C ALA A 53 7.93 -6.36 15.81
N LEU A 54 8.45 -5.31 16.47
CA LEU A 54 7.66 -4.21 17.02
C LEU A 54 7.03 -3.35 15.90
N TYR A 55 7.80 -2.98 14.87
CA TYR A 55 7.22 -2.30 13.70
C TYR A 55 6.21 -3.19 12.97
N GLY A 56 6.48 -4.48 12.86
CA GLY A 56 5.57 -5.47 12.27
C GLY A 56 4.22 -5.50 12.99
N GLN A 57 4.22 -5.40 14.32
CA GLN A 57 2.99 -5.25 15.11
C GLN A 57 2.35 -3.88 14.89
N ALA A 58 3.13 -2.79 14.94
CA ALA A 58 2.63 -1.43 14.75
C ALA A 58 1.82 -1.31 13.45
N VAL A 59 2.37 -1.77 12.32
CA VAL A 59 1.71 -1.65 11.01
C VAL A 59 0.42 -2.48 10.87
N THR A 60 0.08 -3.34 11.84
CA THR A 60 -1.22 -4.04 11.87
C THR A 60 -2.33 -3.22 12.52
N PHE A 61 -1.98 -2.23 13.35
CA PHE A 61 -2.96 -1.33 13.97
C PHE A 61 -3.36 -0.16 13.06
N TYR A 62 -2.54 0.14 12.05
CA TYR A 62 -2.84 1.17 11.07
C TYR A 62 -3.79 0.63 9.98
N GLY A 63 -5.09 0.87 10.15
CA GLY A 63 -6.15 0.39 9.25
C GLY A 63 -6.49 1.32 8.07
N GLY A 64 -5.98 2.55 8.06
CA GLY A 64 -6.29 3.59 7.08
C GLY A 64 -6.35 4.98 7.69
N ASP A 65 -7.01 5.91 6.99
CA ASP A 65 -7.12 7.30 7.43
C ASP A 65 -7.93 7.42 8.73
N LEU A 66 -7.37 8.13 9.70
CA LEU A 66 -8.06 8.48 10.95
C LEU A 66 -9.32 9.30 10.64
N LEU A 67 -10.48 8.80 11.09
CA LEU A 67 -11.77 9.47 10.96
C LEU A 67 -12.00 9.98 9.52
N ALA A 68 -11.91 9.09 8.53
CA ALA A 68 -11.89 9.43 7.09
C ALA A 68 -12.96 10.46 6.65
N ASP A 69 -14.15 10.42 7.25
CA ASP A 69 -15.27 11.31 6.93
C ASP A 69 -15.25 12.67 7.68
N CYS A 70 -14.27 12.91 8.55
CA CYS A 70 -14.15 14.14 9.35
C CYS A 70 -13.12 15.10 8.75
N TYR A 71 -13.58 16.21 8.16
CA TYR A 71 -12.75 17.20 7.44
C TYR A 71 -12.33 18.40 8.30
N GLU A 72 -12.38 18.27 9.62
CA GLU A 72 -11.87 19.29 10.53
C GLU A 72 -10.35 19.43 10.40
N GLU A 73 -9.82 20.64 10.55
CA GLU A 73 -8.39 20.93 10.34
C GLU A 73 -7.48 20.08 11.25
N TRP A 74 -7.91 19.85 12.50
CA TRP A 74 -7.17 19.00 13.45
C TRP A 74 -7.09 17.54 12.99
N CYS A 75 -8.11 17.02 12.29
CA CYS A 75 -8.08 15.67 11.74
C CYS A 75 -7.06 15.54 10.61
N ILE A 76 -6.97 16.56 9.74
CA ILE A 76 -6.06 16.55 8.60
C ILE A 76 -4.61 16.44 9.08
N SER A 77 -4.21 17.32 10.01
CA SER A 77 -2.86 17.29 10.58
C SER A 77 -2.55 15.97 11.29
N GLU A 78 -3.55 15.39 11.98
CA GLU A 78 -3.38 14.14 12.69
C GLU A 78 -3.25 12.93 11.75
N ARG A 79 -4.03 12.90 10.65
CA ARG A 79 -3.87 11.89 9.59
C ARG A 79 -2.49 11.93 8.98
N GLU A 80 -2.00 13.12 8.61
CA GLU A 80 -0.66 13.30 8.05
C GLU A 80 0.42 12.80 9.02
N ARG A 81 0.31 13.15 10.30
CA ARG A 81 1.24 12.69 11.35
C ARG A 81 1.25 11.17 11.47
N LEU A 82 0.08 10.52 11.53
CA LEU A 82 -0.04 9.07 11.64
C LEU A 82 0.44 8.36 10.37
N GLN A 83 0.14 8.90 9.18
CA GLN A 83 0.63 8.36 7.92
C GLN A 83 2.16 8.45 7.83
N CYS A 84 2.77 9.54 8.30
CA CYS A 84 4.23 9.66 8.36
C CYS A 84 4.86 8.61 9.28
N LEU A 85 4.27 8.33 10.45
CA LEU A 85 4.71 7.26 11.34
C LEU A 85 4.60 5.88 10.68
N TYR A 86 3.51 5.64 9.95
CA TYR A 86 3.26 4.39 9.26
C TYR A 86 4.27 4.15 8.12
N LEU A 87 4.47 5.15 7.27
CA LEU A 87 5.47 5.14 6.20
C LEU A 87 6.88 4.90 6.74
N ARG A 88 7.20 5.50 7.89
CA ARG A 88 8.48 5.28 8.58
C ARG A 88 8.62 3.83 9.06
N ALA A 89 7.60 3.27 9.71
CA ALA A 89 7.61 1.88 10.17
C ALA A 89 7.78 0.89 9.00
N LEU A 90 7.01 1.06 7.92
CA LEU A 90 7.16 0.26 6.70
C LEU A 90 8.54 0.41 6.06
N SER A 91 9.11 1.63 6.05
CA SER A 91 10.46 1.85 5.51
C SER A 91 11.54 1.11 6.30
N GLN A 92 11.37 0.98 7.63
CA GLN A 92 12.29 0.20 8.46
C GLN A 92 12.12 -1.30 8.21
N LEU A 93 10.88 -1.79 8.08
CA LEU A 93 10.60 -3.18 7.72
C LEU A 93 11.15 -3.54 6.33
N LEU A 94 10.98 -2.66 5.34
CA LEU A 94 11.54 -2.83 4.00
C LEU A 94 13.07 -3.02 4.07
N LYS A 95 13.77 -2.10 4.75
CA LYS A 95 15.23 -2.20 4.93
C LYS A 95 15.64 -3.48 5.65
N TYR A 96 14.89 -3.88 6.68
CA TYR A 96 15.15 -5.09 7.44
C TYR A 96 15.01 -6.35 6.56
N HIS A 97 13.90 -6.49 5.85
CA HIS A 97 13.63 -7.64 5.00
C HIS A 97 14.56 -7.71 3.78
N SER A 98 14.89 -6.57 3.15
CA SER A 98 15.85 -6.52 2.05
C SER A 98 17.23 -7.01 2.48
N ARG A 99 17.71 -6.66 3.68
CA ARG A 99 19.01 -7.12 4.21
C ARG A 99 19.06 -8.60 4.53
N ARG A 100 17.91 -9.22 4.81
CA ARG A 100 17.79 -10.66 5.12
C ARG A 100 17.35 -11.49 3.92
N GLU A 101 17.31 -10.90 2.73
CA GLU A 101 16.88 -11.55 1.49
C GLU A 101 15.45 -12.14 1.57
N CYS A 102 14.64 -11.64 2.51
CA CYS A 102 13.22 -11.99 2.66
C CYS A 102 12.39 -11.23 1.62
N THR A 103 12.59 -11.59 0.35
CA THR A 103 12.17 -10.81 -0.82
C THR A 103 10.67 -10.53 -0.85
N GLU A 104 9.82 -11.52 -0.55
CA GLU A 104 8.36 -11.34 -0.56
C GLU A 104 7.88 -10.32 0.49
N SER A 105 8.41 -10.39 1.72
CA SER A 105 8.07 -9.43 2.78
C SER A 105 8.55 -8.01 2.46
N ALA A 106 9.72 -7.89 1.82
CA ALA A 106 10.23 -6.61 1.35
C ALA A 106 9.33 -6.03 0.24
N ILE A 107 8.91 -6.86 -0.72
CA ILE A 107 7.98 -6.46 -1.79
C ILE A 107 6.65 -5.97 -1.21
N ASP A 108 6.10 -6.67 -0.21
CA ASP A 108 4.86 -6.25 0.47
C ASP A 108 5.02 -4.87 1.12
N CYS A 109 6.10 -4.66 1.88
CA CYS A 109 6.38 -3.37 2.51
C CYS A 109 6.48 -2.24 1.47
N ALA A 110 7.23 -2.45 0.38
CA ALA A 110 7.40 -1.46 -0.68
C ALA A 110 6.06 -1.12 -1.36
N ARG A 111 5.23 -2.13 -1.66
CA ARG A 111 3.90 -1.92 -2.22
C ARG A 111 3.00 -1.11 -1.29
N ARG A 112 2.98 -1.44 0.01
CA ARG A 112 2.20 -0.70 1.01
C ARG A 112 2.64 0.75 1.14
N ILE A 113 3.95 1.01 1.04
CA ILE A 113 4.47 2.38 1.00
C ILE A 113 3.94 3.11 -0.24
N LEU A 114 4.01 2.50 -1.43
CA LEU A 114 3.56 3.12 -2.68
C LEU A 114 2.04 3.30 -2.77
N VAL A 115 1.25 2.54 -2.01
CA VAL A 115 -0.19 2.79 -1.86
C VAL A 115 -0.46 4.05 -1.03
N ALA A 116 0.33 4.27 0.03
CA ALA A 116 0.19 5.43 0.90
C ALA A 116 0.82 6.70 0.30
N ASP A 117 1.95 6.56 -0.39
CA ASP A 117 2.65 7.64 -1.10
C ASP A 117 3.29 7.09 -2.37
N SER A 118 2.58 7.29 -3.48
CA SER A 118 2.96 6.76 -4.78
C SER A 118 4.12 7.50 -5.44
N LEU A 119 4.45 8.72 -5.02
CA LEU A 119 5.47 9.54 -5.69
C LEU A 119 6.91 9.26 -5.19
N ARG A 120 7.07 8.29 -4.30
CA ARG A 120 8.37 7.89 -3.74
C ARG A 120 9.19 7.06 -4.71
N GLU A 121 9.88 7.75 -5.62
CA GLU A 121 10.72 7.12 -6.63
C GLU A 121 11.76 6.15 -6.04
N GLU A 122 12.34 6.47 -4.88
CA GLU A 122 13.29 5.59 -4.21
C GLU A 122 12.67 4.23 -3.84
N VAL A 123 11.39 4.20 -3.50
CA VAL A 123 10.66 2.96 -3.15
C VAL A 123 10.31 2.17 -4.41
N HIS A 124 9.93 2.86 -5.49
CA HIS A 124 9.80 2.23 -6.81
C HIS A 124 11.11 1.55 -7.23
N ARG A 125 12.23 2.24 -7.05
CA ARG A 125 13.57 1.73 -7.37
C ARG A 125 13.92 0.48 -6.58
N GLU A 126 13.69 0.48 -5.26
CA GLU A 126 13.88 -0.70 -4.41
C GLU A 126 13.00 -1.87 -4.86
N LEU A 127 11.72 -1.61 -5.14
CA LEU A 127 10.78 -2.63 -5.61
C LEU A 127 11.21 -3.26 -6.95
N ILE A 128 11.70 -2.44 -7.88
CA ILE A 128 12.27 -2.92 -9.16
C ILE A 128 13.47 -3.85 -8.90
N GLN A 129 14.36 -3.47 -7.99
CA GLN A 129 15.53 -4.29 -7.65
C GLN A 129 15.13 -5.62 -6.99
N LEU A 130 14.14 -5.61 -6.10
CA LEU A 130 13.60 -6.83 -5.47
C LEU A 130 12.98 -7.77 -6.51
N TYR A 131 12.26 -7.24 -7.51
CA TYR A 131 11.76 -8.04 -8.62
C TYR A 131 12.88 -8.62 -9.49
N MET A 132 13.94 -7.86 -9.73
CA MET A 132 15.10 -8.39 -10.45
C MET A 132 15.80 -9.50 -9.66
N ALA A 133 15.99 -9.33 -8.36
CA ALA A 133 16.64 -10.30 -7.48
C ALA A 133 15.85 -11.62 -7.39
N SER A 134 14.51 -11.56 -7.43
CA SER A 134 13.63 -12.74 -7.48
C SER A 134 13.42 -13.31 -8.88
N GLY A 135 14.11 -12.78 -9.92
CA GLY A 135 13.99 -13.26 -11.30
C GLY A 135 12.68 -12.87 -12.01
N GLN A 136 11.88 -11.98 -11.40
CA GLN A 136 10.61 -11.47 -11.89
C GLN A 136 10.81 -10.24 -12.81
N THR A 137 11.60 -10.38 -13.87
CA THR A 137 11.97 -9.29 -14.78
C THR A 137 10.79 -8.56 -15.42
N ALA A 138 9.70 -9.29 -15.73
CA ALA A 138 8.47 -8.69 -16.26
C ALA A 138 7.81 -7.75 -15.24
N SER A 139 7.79 -8.13 -13.95
CA SER A 139 7.28 -7.28 -12.87
C SER A 139 8.16 -6.05 -12.67
N ALA A 140 9.49 -6.21 -12.74
CA ALA A 140 10.44 -5.10 -12.68
C ALA A 140 10.19 -4.07 -13.81
N LEU A 141 10.01 -4.53 -15.05
CA LEU A 141 9.74 -3.65 -16.19
C LEU A 141 8.39 -2.91 -16.04
N ARG A 142 7.34 -3.62 -15.61
CA ARG A 142 6.04 -2.99 -15.34
C ARG A 142 6.17 -1.92 -14.27
N GLN A 143 6.88 -2.21 -13.18
CA GLN A 143 7.04 -1.27 -12.09
C GLN A 143 7.81 -0.01 -12.50
N TYR A 144 8.83 -0.14 -13.35
CA TYR A 144 9.53 1.00 -13.94
C TYR A 144 8.57 1.90 -14.74
N ARG A 145 7.75 1.31 -15.62
CA ARG A 145 6.79 2.06 -16.43
C ARG A 145 5.75 2.80 -15.58
N VAL A 146 5.25 2.15 -14.52
CA VAL A 146 4.34 2.80 -13.57
C VAL A 146 4.99 4.01 -12.93
N CYS A 147 6.23 3.90 -12.48
CA CYS A 147 6.97 5.02 -11.90
C CYS A 147 7.18 6.16 -12.90
N GLU A 148 7.59 5.84 -14.13
CA GLU A 148 7.81 6.81 -15.21
C GLU A 148 6.52 7.56 -15.57
N GLU A 149 5.43 6.84 -15.79
CA GLU A 149 4.13 7.42 -16.12
C GLU A 149 3.62 8.33 -15.00
N LEU A 150 3.74 7.89 -13.75
CA LEU A 150 3.28 8.65 -12.59
C LEU A 150 4.08 9.95 -12.40
N LEU A 151 5.42 9.89 -12.44
CA LEU A 151 6.27 11.08 -12.30
C LEU A 151 6.03 12.07 -13.45
N GLN A 152 5.84 11.56 -14.67
CA GLN A 152 5.53 12.40 -15.81
C GLN A 152 4.16 13.06 -15.69
N ARG A 153 3.15 12.33 -15.19
CA ARG A 153 1.77 12.83 -15.05
C ARG A 153 1.63 13.85 -13.92
N GLU A 154 2.18 13.56 -12.75
CA GLU A 154 1.96 14.36 -11.54
C GLU A 154 2.98 15.51 -11.40
N LEU A 155 4.21 15.30 -11.85
CA LEU A 155 5.33 16.24 -11.61
C LEU A 155 5.96 16.77 -12.91
N ALA A 156 5.57 16.25 -14.08
CA ALA A 156 6.17 16.59 -15.39
C ALA A 156 7.69 16.39 -15.44
N VAL A 157 8.21 15.40 -14.71
CA VAL A 157 9.63 15.03 -14.69
C VAL A 157 9.83 13.57 -15.12
N ALA A 158 10.99 13.29 -15.68
CA ALA A 158 11.44 11.92 -15.93
C ALA A 158 12.00 11.29 -14.63
N PRO A 159 12.05 9.94 -14.53
CA PRO A 159 12.72 9.27 -13.42
C PRO A 159 14.18 9.71 -13.29
N MET A 160 14.71 9.69 -12.08
CA MET A 160 16.12 9.96 -11.81
C MET A 160 17.07 8.99 -12.56
N PRO A 161 18.32 9.41 -12.84
CA PRO A 161 19.29 8.60 -13.59
C PRO A 161 19.51 7.20 -13.00
N GLU A 162 19.50 7.04 -11.68
CA GLU A 162 19.69 5.76 -11.01
C GLU A 162 18.53 4.79 -11.31
N THR A 163 17.31 5.31 -11.45
CA THR A 163 16.13 4.52 -11.81
C THR A 163 16.15 4.18 -13.30
N GLN A 164 16.53 5.13 -14.16
CA GLN A 164 16.73 4.87 -15.60
C GLN A 164 17.80 3.78 -15.86
N ALA A 165 18.88 3.76 -15.07
CA ALA A 165 19.89 2.73 -15.16
C ALA A 165 19.34 1.31 -14.88
N LEU A 166 18.28 1.18 -14.06
CA LEU A 166 17.62 -0.11 -13.85
C LEU A 166 16.91 -0.61 -15.11
N LEU A 167 16.31 0.27 -15.92
CA LEU A 167 15.68 -0.14 -17.18
C LEU A 167 16.68 -0.85 -18.09
N VAL A 168 17.89 -0.29 -18.25
CA VAL A 168 18.95 -0.89 -19.06
C VAL A 168 19.31 -2.29 -18.54
N ARG A 169 19.41 -2.45 -17.22
CA ARG A 169 19.72 -3.75 -16.59
C ARG A 169 18.58 -4.77 -16.79
N ILE A 170 17.32 -4.34 -16.70
CA ILE A 170 16.15 -5.20 -16.93
C ILE A 170 16.15 -5.72 -18.38
N LEU A 171 16.38 -4.82 -19.35
CA LEU A 171 16.41 -5.19 -20.77
C LEU A 171 17.55 -6.15 -21.09
N ALA A 172 18.74 -5.92 -20.54
CA ALA A 172 19.87 -6.82 -20.69
C ALA A 172 19.55 -8.23 -20.14
N ALA A 173 18.98 -8.32 -18.93
CA ALA A 173 18.61 -9.60 -18.31
C ALA A 173 17.56 -10.37 -19.12
N ASN A 174 16.68 -9.67 -19.83
CA ASN A 174 15.66 -10.31 -20.68
C ASN A 174 16.25 -10.88 -21.98
N GLN A 175 17.27 -10.22 -22.55
CA GLN A 175 17.97 -10.70 -23.74
C GLN A 175 18.76 -11.98 -23.46
N THR A 176 19.45 -12.07 -22.32
CA THR A 176 20.18 -13.29 -21.92
C THR A 176 19.26 -14.49 -21.74
N ARG A 177 17.99 -14.27 -21.37
CA ARG A 177 16.97 -15.31 -21.23
C ARG A 177 16.32 -15.69 -22.57
N SER A 178 16.41 -14.81 -23.57
CA SER A 178 15.83 -14.95 -24.91
C SER A 178 16.79 -15.54 -25.96
N VAL A 179 17.94 -16.10 -25.56
CA VAL A 179 18.79 -16.90 -26.47
C VAL A 179 18.56 -18.40 -26.22
N PRO A 180 17.63 -19.05 -26.95
CA PRO A 180 17.66 -20.49 -27.14
C PRO A 180 18.49 -20.85 -28.37
N ASP A 181 19.29 -21.89 -28.18
CA ASP A 181 19.97 -22.70 -29.18
C ASP A 181 19.17 -22.84 -30.49
N ALA A 182 19.85 -22.56 -31.60
CA ALA A 182 19.29 -22.69 -32.94
C ALA A 182 19.15 -24.18 -33.29
N ARG A 183 18.10 -24.85 -32.79
CA ARG A 183 17.54 -26.14 -33.29
C ARG A 183 16.33 -26.57 -32.45
N SER A 184 15.14 -26.03 -32.75
CA SER A 184 13.85 -26.75 -32.72
C SER A 184 12.69 -25.76 -32.87
N SER A 185 12.34 -25.47 -34.12
CA SER A 185 11.09 -24.79 -34.48
C SER A 185 9.92 -25.76 -34.27
N THR A 186 9.21 -25.65 -33.14
CA THR A 186 7.81 -26.13 -32.99
C THR A 186 7.06 -25.54 -31.77
N SER A 187 7.66 -24.68 -30.92
CA SER A 187 6.98 -24.19 -29.69
C SER A 187 6.32 -22.81 -29.78
N VAL A 188 6.61 -22.02 -30.82
CA VAL A 188 6.13 -20.62 -30.92
C VAL A 188 4.62 -20.57 -31.21
N ASP A 189 4.07 -21.52 -31.96
CA ASP A 189 2.65 -21.52 -32.33
C ASP A 189 1.72 -21.86 -31.15
N SER A 190 2.16 -22.70 -30.20
CA SER A 190 1.33 -23.08 -29.04
C SER A 190 1.23 -21.99 -27.97
N MET A 191 2.29 -21.17 -27.81
CA MET A 191 2.27 -20.03 -26.89
C MET A 191 1.44 -18.88 -27.47
N SER A 192 1.46 -18.71 -28.80
CA SER A 192 0.64 -17.73 -29.50
C SER A 192 -0.85 -18.07 -29.45
N SER A 193 -1.23 -19.35 -29.49
CA SER A 193 -2.64 -19.75 -29.33
C SER A 193 -3.13 -19.56 -27.90
N ALA A 194 -2.33 -19.94 -26.89
CA ALA A 194 -2.69 -19.76 -25.48
C ALA A 194 -2.83 -18.27 -25.09
N LEU A 195 -1.97 -17.40 -25.62
CA LEU A 195 -2.08 -15.95 -25.40
C LEU A 195 -3.30 -15.35 -26.11
N ALA A 196 -3.68 -15.87 -27.28
CA ALA A 196 -4.89 -15.46 -27.99
C ALA A 196 -6.17 -15.89 -27.25
N GLU A 197 -6.18 -17.08 -26.66
CA GLU A 197 -7.30 -17.59 -25.85
C GLU A 197 -7.49 -16.76 -24.57
N ILE A 198 -6.40 -16.46 -23.85
CA ILE A 198 -6.46 -15.61 -22.65
C ILE A 198 -6.91 -14.18 -23.00
N ALA A 199 -6.42 -13.62 -24.11
CA ALA A 199 -6.86 -12.30 -24.57
C ALA A 199 -8.35 -12.27 -24.94
N HIS A 200 -8.86 -13.37 -25.51
CA HIS A 200 -10.27 -13.51 -25.86
C HIS A 200 -11.17 -13.64 -24.62
N GLU A 201 -10.77 -14.42 -23.61
CA GLU A 201 -11.48 -14.52 -22.33
C GLU A 201 -11.47 -13.20 -21.54
N LEU A 202 -10.35 -12.46 -21.56
CA LEU A 202 -10.27 -11.15 -20.91
C LEU A 202 -11.20 -10.14 -21.59
N ALA A 203 -11.26 -10.14 -22.93
CA ALA A 203 -12.14 -9.27 -23.70
C ALA A 203 -13.63 -9.59 -23.46
N ALA A 204 -13.98 -10.87 -23.40
CA ALA A 204 -15.35 -11.30 -23.09
C ALA A 204 -15.76 -10.89 -21.66
N SER A 205 -14.86 -11.03 -20.69
CA SER A 205 -15.09 -10.62 -19.30
C SER A 205 -15.25 -9.10 -19.17
N MET A 206 -14.44 -8.32 -19.88
CA MET A 206 -14.58 -6.86 -19.95
C MET A 206 -15.93 -6.43 -20.53
N ALA A 207 -16.42 -7.10 -21.58
CA ALA A 207 -17.71 -6.78 -22.19
C ALA A 207 -18.87 -7.01 -21.23
N LEU A 208 -18.83 -8.06 -20.41
CA LEU A 208 -19.84 -8.31 -19.37
C LEU A 208 -19.84 -7.23 -18.28
N VAL A 209 -18.66 -6.77 -17.85
CA VAL A 209 -18.55 -5.67 -16.88
C VAL A 209 -19.10 -4.37 -17.47
N GLN A 210 -18.80 -4.05 -18.73
CA GLN A 210 -19.33 -2.87 -19.39
C GLN A 210 -20.86 -2.91 -19.55
N GLN A 211 -21.44 -4.08 -19.84
CA GLN A 211 -22.90 -4.25 -19.87
C GLN A 211 -23.54 -4.05 -18.50
N ALA A 212 -22.90 -4.56 -17.43
CA ALA A 212 -23.40 -4.37 -16.07
C ALA A 212 -23.36 -2.91 -15.64
N VAL A 213 -22.27 -2.18 -15.96
CA VAL A 213 -22.15 -0.74 -15.71
C VAL A 213 -23.23 0.04 -16.45
N ALA A 214 -23.42 -0.23 -17.75
CA ALA A 214 -24.45 0.43 -18.55
C ALA A 214 -25.88 0.14 -18.04
N ALA A 215 -26.14 -1.07 -17.53
CA ALA A 215 -27.42 -1.41 -16.92
C ALA A 215 -27.66 -0.64 -15.60
N CYS A 216 -26.61 -0.46 -14.78
CA CYS A 216 -26.66 0.37 -13.58
C CYS A 216 -26.97 1.83 -13.91
N ASP A 217 -26.29 2.40 -14.92
CA ASP A 217 -26.52 3.79 -15.35
C ASP A 217 -27.97 4.00 -15.83
N GLN A 218 -28.52 3.04 -16.58
CA GLN A 218 -29.92 3.09 -17.01
C GLN A 218 -30.91 2.98 -15.83
N ALA A 219 -30.61 2.14 -14.84
CA ALA A 219 -31.43 2.02 -13.63
C ALA A 219 -31.41 3.32 -12.80
N GLN A 220 -30.23 3.90 -12.63
CA GLN A 220 -30.04 5.18 -11.94
C GLN A 220 -30.79 6.32 -12.64
N ALA A 221 -30.72 6.40 -13.98
CA ALA A 221 -31.46 7.40 -14.76
C ALA A 221 -32.99 7.22 -14.66
N ARG A 222 -33.49 5.98 -14.55
CA ARG A 222 -34.93 5.71 -14.32
C ARG A 222 -35.38 6.15 -12.94
N LEU A 223 -34.58 5.89 -11.90
CA LEU A 223 -34.87 6.34 -10.54
C LEU A 223 -34.87 7.87 -10.42
N GLN A 224 -33.90 8.55 -11.03
CA GLN A 224 -33.86 10.02 -11.07
C GLN A 224 -35.10 10.64 -11.73
N LYS A 225 -35.64 10.02 -12.78
CA LYS A 225 -36.88 10.48 -13.43
C LYS A 225 -38.12 10.27 -12.57
N LEU A 226 -38.18 9.22 -11.75
CA LEU A 226 -39.30 8.95 -10.86
C LEU A 226 -39.31 9.86 -9.61
N VAL A 227 -38.13 10.30 -9.17
CA VAL A 227 -37.98 11.24 -8.03
C VAL A 227 -38.24 12.70 -8.44
N ALA A 228 -38.22 13.00 -9.74
CA ALA A 228 -38.45 14.34 -10.29
C ALA A 228 -39.94 14.66 -10.60
N ILE A 229 -40.87 13.78 -10.22
CA ILE A 229 -42.34 13.93 -10.34
C ILE A 229 -42.91 14.16 -8.94
#